data_AF-A0A2A2QS52-F1
#
_entry.id   AF-A0A2A2QS52-F1
#
_cell.length_a   1.000
_cell.length_b   1.000
_cell.length_c   1.000
_cell.angle_alpha   90.00
_cell.angle_beta   90.00
_cell.angle_gamma   90.00
#
_symmetry.space_group_name_H-M   'P 1'
#
loop_
_entity.id
_entity.type
_entity.pdbx_description
1 polymer ?
#
loop_
_entity_poly.entity_id
_entity_poly.type
_entity_poly.pdbx_seq_one_letter_code
_entity_poly.pdbx_strand_id
1 'polypeptide(L)'
;MRDEVLAELYKQDASIKQKINKADGYAVFSNVGVNLIFASVAGGKGIVVDRKGKEVFMKMASGGLGIGLGVKDFRAVFVFRKKKKLAQFIEQGWDFGAQADAAAQSGDKGAAAAGAATVLSDVEVYQITKNGIALQATLQGTKYWRDADLNN
;
A
#
# COMPACT_ATOMS: atom_id res chain seq x y z
N MET A 1 -10.51 -7.47 10.08
CA MET A 1 -9.76 -6.80 8.98
C MET A 1 -8.39 -7.43 8.73
N ARG A 2 -7.30 -7.07 9.46
CA ARG A 2 -5.92 -7.50 9.13
C ARG A 2 -5.79 -9.00 8.89
N ASP A 3 -6.24 -9.80 9.85
CA ASP A 3 -6.06 -11.25 9.83
C ASP A 3 -6.87 -11.91 8.70
N GLU A 4 -8.05 -11.38 8.39
CA GLU A 4 -8.87 -11.83 7.25
C GLU A 4 -8.18 -11.54 5.92
N VAL A 5 -7.60 -10.33 5.74
CA VAL A 5 -6.89 -9.98 4.51
C VAL A 5 -5.66 -10.86 4.33
N LEU A 6 -4.88 -11.10 5.38
CA LEU A 6 -3.71 -11.98 5.32
C LEU A 6 -4.11 -13.43 5.06
N ALA A 7 -5.17 -13.92 5.71
CA ALA A 7 -5.67 -15.27 5.47
C ALA A 7 -6.11 -15.46 4.01
N GLU A 8 -6.79 -14.47 3.42
CA GLU A 8 -7.17 -14.50 2.01
C GLU A 8 -5.94 -14.46 1.09
N LEU A 9 -4.96 -13.61 1.40
CA LEU A 9 -3.70 -13.52 0.66
C LEU A 9 -2.95 -14.86 0.67
N TYR A 10 -2.87 -15.52 1.83
CA TYR A 10 -2.18 -16.81 1.98
C TYR A 10 -2.92 -17.98 1.35
N LYS A 11 -4.26 -17.92 1.25
CA LYS A 11 -5.05 -18.93 0.55
C LYS A 11 -4.75 -18.92 -0.95
N GLN A 12 -4.49 -17.75 -1.51
CA GLN A 12 -4.17 -17.64 -2.93
C GLN A 12 -2.69 -17.92 -3.21
N ASP A 13 -1.77 -17.44 -2.35
CA ASP A 13 -0.35 -17.76 -2.45
C ASP A 13 0.29 -17.91 -1.05
N ALA A 14 0.54 -19.17 -0.67
CA ALA A 14 1.16 -19.51 0.61
C ALA A 14 2.63 -19.04 0.73
N SER A 15 3.33 -18.78 -0.38
CA SER A 15 4.70 -18.29 -0.36
C SER A 15 4.80 -16.88 0.22
N ILE A 16 3.73 -16.10 0.13
CA ILE A 16 3.67 -14.73 0.67
C ILE A 16 3.81 -14.74 2.19
N LYS A 17 3.31 -15.78 2.87
CA LYS A 17 3.50 -15.96 4.32
C LYS A 17 4.99 -15.95 4.70
N GLN A 18 5.83 -16.60 3.91
CA GLN A 18 7.27 -16.60 4.14
C GLN A 18 7.90 -15.23 3.88
N LYS A 19 7.43 -14.50 2.85
CA LYS A 19 7.91 -13.15 2.55
C LYS A 19 7.59 -12.19 3.70
N ILE A 20 6.36 -12.21 4.20
CA ILE A 20 5.93 -11.38 5.34
C ILE A 20 6.74 -11.72 6.60
N ASN A 21 6.95 -13.00 6.89
CA ASN A 21 7.74 -13.42 8.05
C ASN A 21 9.22 -13.00 7.97
N LYS A 22 9.77 -12.82 6.76
CA LYS A 22 11.16 -12.38 6.54
C LYS A 22 11.29 -10.85 6.42
N ALA A 23 10.18 -10.13 6.33
CA ALA A 23 10.17 -8.68 6.16
C ALA A 23 10.53 -7.95 7.47
N ASP A 24 10.92 -6.69 7.34
CA ASP A 24 11.10 -5.79 8.50
C ASP A 24 9.76 -5.23 9.01
N GLY A 25 8.70 -5.37 8.22
CA GLY A 25 7.32 -5.10 8.59
C GLY A 25 6.38 -5.23 7.39
N TYR A 26 5.08 -5.13 7.66
CA TYR A 26 4.05 -5.15 6.62
C TYR A 26 2.92 -4.17 6.95
N ALA A 27 2.18 -3.73 5.95
CA ALA A 27 0.98 -2.93 6.13
C ALA A 27 -0.21 -3.60 5.48
N VAL A 28 -1.38 -3.49 6.10
CA VAL A 28 -2.65 -3.98 5.58
C VAL A 28 -3.64 -2.83 5.56
N PHE A 29 -4.22 -2.56 4.40
CA PHE A 29 -5.24 -1.55 4.20
C PHE A 29 -6.50 -2.18 3.61
N SER A 30 -7.66 -1.69 4.03
CA SER A 30 -8.92 -1.97 3.36
C SER A 30 -9.65 -0.66 3.07
N ASN A 31 -10.24 -0.60 1.89
CA ASN A 31 -11.13 0.50 1.56
C ASN A 31 -12.42 0.41 2.37
N VAL A 32 -12.92 1.56 2.83
CA VAL A 32 -14.27 1.74 3.36
C VAL A 32 -14.93 2.77 2.44
N GLY A 33 -15.27 2.32 1.22
CA GLY A 33 -15.79 3.22 0.19
C GLY A 33 -17.18 3.74 0.56
N VAL A 34 -17.30 5.04 0.79
CA VAL A 34 -18.59 5.74 0.84
C VAL A 34 -18.94 6.13 -0.59
N ASN A 35 -20.05 5.61 -1.15
CA ASN A 35 -20.50 5.98 -2.50
C ASN A 35 -20.91 7.46 -2.53
N LEU A 36 -20.00 8.37 -2.86
CA LEU A 36 -20.39 9.71 -3.29
C LEU A 36 -20.46 9.74 -4.82
N ILE A 37 -21.70 9.73 -5.31
CA ILE A 37 -22.15 9.48 -6.68
C ILE A 37 -21.54 10.45 -7.73
N PHE A 38 -20.77 11.47 -7.31
CA PHE A 38 -20.20 12.49 -8.20
C PHE A 38 -18.71 12.79 -7.97
N ALA A 39 -18.01 12.08 -7.07
CA ALA A 39 -16.55 12.22 -6.89
C ALA A 39 -15.91 10.85 -6.59
N SER A 40 -14.93 10.44 -7.40
CA SER A 40 -14.18 9.17 -7.25
C SER A 40 -13.17 9.21 -6.09
N VAL A 41 -13.60 9.69 -4.92
CA VAL A 41 -12.80 9.68 -3.70
C VAL A 41 -13.15 8.44 -2.88
N ALA A 42 -12.15 7.62 -2.58
CA ALA A 42 -12.30 6.47 -1.69
C ALA A 42 -11.39 6.65 -0.48
N GLY A 43 -11.90 6.32 0.71
CA GLY A 43 -11.17 6.43 1.97
C GLY A 43 -11.05 5.06 2.63
N GLY A 44 -9.96 4.82 3.33
CA GLY A 44 -9.71 3.55 3.99
C GLY A 44 -8.90 3.71 5.27
N LYS A 45 -8.88 2.62 6.04
CA LYS A 45 -8.04 2.48 7.22
C LYS A 45 -7.09 1.32 7.01
N GLY A 46 -5.97 1.39 7.71
CA GLY A 46 -4.98 0.33 7.69
C GLY A 46 -4.17 0.29 8.96
N ILE A 47 -3.32 -0.72 9.01
CA ILE A 47 -2.41 -0.98 10.10
C ILE A 47 -1.06 -1.39 9.53
N VAL A 48 0.00 -0.84 10.10
CA VAL A 48 1.38 -1.26 9.87
C VAL A 48 1.80 -2.07 11.09
N VAL A 49 2.45 -3.19 10.85
CA VAL A 49 3.03 -4.05 11.88
C VAL A 49 4.52 -4.18 11.59
N ASP A 50 5.36 -3.74 12.52
CA ASP A 50 6.79 -3.96 12.41
C ASP A 50 7.19 -5.39 12.82
N ARG A 51 8.44 -5.77 12.57
CA ARG A 51 8.96 -7.10 12.94
C ARG A 51 8.87 -7.41 14.45
N LYS A 52 8.79 -6.40 15.31
CA LYS A 52 8.64 -6.56 16.76
C LYS A 52 7.17 -6.70 17.18
N GLY A 53 6.24 -6.63 16.23
CA GLY A 53 4.80 -6.66 16.50
C GLY A 53 4.24 -5.30 16.92
N LYS A 54 5.01 -4.21 16.81
CA LYS A 54 4.47 -2.87 17.08
C LYS A 54 3.49 -2.50 15.98
N GLU A 55 2.30 -2.11 16.40
CA GLU A 55 1.22 -1.69 15.52
C GLU A 55 1.20 -0.16 15.37
N VAL A 56 1.00 0.31 14.14
CA VAL A 56 0.77 1.73 13.82
C VAL A 56 -0.44 1.84 12.92
N PHE A 57 -1.46 2.54 13.37
CA PHE A 57 -2.69 2.78 12.62
C PHE A 57 -2.47 3.85 11.56
N MET A 58 -3.01 3.61 10.37
CA MET A 58 -2.86 4.49 9.22
C MET A 58 -4.21 4.72 8.54
N LYS A 59 -4.30 5.85 7.85
CA LYS A 59 -5.41 6.25 6.99
C LYS A 59 -4.91 6.23 5.55
N MET A 60 -5.84 6.00 4.63
CA MET A 60 -5.58 6.13 3.20
C MET A 60 -6.74 6.84 2.51
N ALA A 61 -6.42 7.58 1.45
CA ALA A 61 -7.41 8.10 0.53
C ALA A 61 -6.89 7.99 -0.90
N SER A 62 -7.77 7.57 -1.79
CA SER A 62 -7.54 7.54 -3.22
C SER A 62 -8.44 8.55 -3.91
N GLY A 63 -7.90 9.29 -4.88
CA GLY A 63 -8.63 10.17 -5.76
C GLY A 63 -7.89 10.34 -7.09
N GLY A 64 -8.62 10.28 -8.20
CA GLY A 64 -8.03 10.44 -9.54
C GLY A 64 -8.87 9.85 -10.66
N LEU A 65 -8.49 10.19 -11.90
CA LEU A 65 -9.04 9.61 -13.14
C LEU A 65 -8.41 8.23 -13.35
N GLY A 66 -9.03 7.15 -12.84
CA GLY A 66 -8.58 5.80 -13.19
C GLY A 66 -8.81 4.71 -12.13
N ILE A 67 -8.99 5.05 -10.85
CA ILE A 67 -9.49 4.08 -9.87
C ILE A 67 -11.01 4.01 -10.03
N GLY A 68 -11.40 3.08 -10.88
CA GLY A 68 -12.67 3.02 -11.57
C GLY A 68 -13.92 3.06 -10.69
N LEU A 69 -14.91 3.76 -11.25
CA LEU A 69 -16.33 3.58 -11.04
C LEU A 69 -16.67 2.12 -10.69
N GLY A 70 -16.87 1.82 -9.40
CA GLY A 70 -17.48 0.56 -8.96
C GLY A 70 -16.61 -0.46 -8.22
N VAL A 71 -15.31 -0.27 -8.03
CA VAL A 71 -14.52 -1.19 -7.17
C VAL A 71 -14.76 -0.84 -5.69
N LYS A 72 -15.86 -1.38 -5.14
CA LYS A 72 -16.27 -1.18 -3.74
C LYS A 72 -15.31 -1.83 -2.74
N ASP A 73 -14.74 -2.98 -3.10
CA ASP A 73 -13.96 -3.83 -2.21
C ASP A 73 -12.56 -4.05 -2.78
N PHE A 74 -11.59 -3.27 -2.30
CA PHE A 74 -10.18 -3.56 -2.51
C PHE A 74 -9.44 -3.56 -1.17
N ARG A 75 -8.43 -4.43 -1.09
CA ARG A 75 -7.49 -4.51 0.04
C ARG A 75 -6.08 -4.42 -0.51
N ALA A 76 -5.19 -3.73 0.21
CA ALA A 76 -3.79 -3.62 -0.18
C ALA A 76 -2.90 -4.15 0.95
N VAL A 77 -1.91 -4.97 0.60
CA VAL A 77 -0.88 -5.46 1.52
C VAL A 77 0.48 -5.03 1.02
N PHE A 78 1.20 -4.30 1.87
CA PHE A 78 2.57 -3.86 1.62
C PHE A 78 3.52 -4.73 2.43
N VAL A 79 4.60 -5.21 1.82
CA VAL A 79 5.63 -6.00 2.47
C VAL A 79 6.95 -5.25 2.36
N PHE A 80 7.46 -4.76 3.50
CA PHE A 80 8.66 -3.94 3.55
C PHE A 80 9.87 -4.81 3.89
N ARG A 81 10.71 -5.07 2.89
CA ARG A 81 11.95 -5.86 3.06
C ARG A 81 13.05 -5.08 3.77
N LYS A 82 12.90 -3.77 3.93
CA LYS A 82 13.86 -2.87 4.56
C LYS A 82 13.21 -2.00 5.62
N LYS A 83 13.79 -2.00 6.83
CA LYS A 83 13.38 -1.16 7.96
C LYS A 83 13.34 0.32 7.61
N LYS A 84 14.27 0.80 6.78
CA LYS A 84 14.30 2.21 6.32
C LYS A 84 13.04 2.58 5.54
N LYS A 85 12.56 1.69 4.66
CA LYS A 85 11.34 1.92 3.86
C LYS A 85 10.09 1.86 4.73
N LEU A 86 10.05 0.93 5.70
CA LEU A 86 8.98 0.86 6.69
C LEU A 86 8.89 2.16 7.51
N ALA A 87 10.02 2.63 8.05
CA ALA A 87 10.08 3.86 8.83
C ALA A 87 9.65 5.07 7.99
N GLN A 88 10.16 5.17 6.76
CA GLN A 88 9.78 6.23 5.84
C GLN A 88 8.28 6.22 5.54
N PHE A 89 7.69 5.03 5.31
CA PHE A 89 6.25 4.87 5.09
C PHE A 89 5.41 5.33 6.29
N ILE A 90 5.84 5.00 7.50
CA ILE A 90 5.15 5.40 8.74
C ILE A 90 5.25 6.91 8.98
N GLU A 91 6.44 7.50 8.77
CA GLU A 91 6.73 8.89 9.10
C GLU A 91 6.23 9.87 8.04
N GLN A 92 6.47 9.56 6.77
CA GLN A 92 6.19 10.46 5.64
C GLN A 92 4.90 10.08 4.91
N GLY A 93 4.36 8.90 5.20
CA GLY A 93 3.28 8.33 4.41
C GLY A 93 3.79 7.80 3.07
N TRP A 94 2.86 7.65 2.13
CA TRP A 94 3.19 7.22 0.77
C TRP A 94 2.26 7.86 -0.24
N ASP A 95 2.83 8.31 -1.34
CA ASP A 95 2.11 8.86 -2.49
C ASP A 95 2.75 8.33 -3.77
N PHE A 96 2.06 7.42 -4.45
CA PHE A 96 2.55 6.80 -5.68
C PHE A 96 2.60 7.78 -6.86
N GLY A 97 1.76 8.81 -6.87
CA GLY A 97 1.77 9.83 -7.92
C GLY A 97 3.00 10.72 -7.80
N ALA A 98 3.24 11.26 -6.60
CA ALA A 98 4.40 12.09 -6.34
C ALA A 98 5.73 11.34 -6.55
N GLN A 99 5.80 10.05 -6.22
CA GLN A 99 7.00 9.24 -6.48
C GLN A 99 7.27 9.04 -7.97
N ALA A 100 6.21 8.84 -8.78
CA ALA A 100 6.35 8.70 -10.23
C ALA A 100 6.78 10.02 -10.88
N ASP A 101 6.17 11.13 -10.49
CA ASP A 101 6.48 12.46 -11.01
C ASP A 101 7.90 12.92 -10.62
N ALA A 102 8.32 12.68 -9.37
CA ALA A 102 9.67 13.00 -8.91
C ALA A 102 10.74 12.18 -9.66
N ALA A 103 10.48 10.90 -9.91
CA ALA A 103 11.37 10.06 -10.70
C ALA A 103 11.51 10.61 -12.13
N ALA A 104 10.40 11.00 -12.77
CA ALA A 104 10.40 11.56 -14.11
C ALA A 104 11.08 12.94 -14.20
N GLN A 105 10.87 13.83 -13.22
CA GLN A 105 11.47 15.16 -13.18
C GLN A 105 12.98 15.17 -12.91
N SER A 106 13.53 14.14 -12.26
CA SER A 106 14.97 14.04 -12.02
C SER A 106 15.82 13.86 -13.31
N GLY A 107 15.20 13.73 -14.49
CA GLY A 107 15.86 13.80 -15.80
C GLY A 107 16.69 12.57 -16.19
N ASP A 108 17.17 11.82 -15.21
CA ASP A 108 17.93 10.59 -15.41
C ASP A 108 16.98 9.42 -15.67
N LYS A 109 16.59 9.21 -16.93
CA LYS A 109 15.74 8.07 -17.34
C LYS A 109 16.25 6.71 -16.81
N GLY A 110 17.56 6.56 -16.59
CA GLY A 110 18.18 5.39 -15.95
C GLY A 110 18.03 5.34 -14.43
N ALA A 111 18.14 6.48 -13.73
CA ALA A 111 17.97 6.57 -12.28
C ALA A 111 16.49 6.57 -11.87
N ALA A 112 15.59 7.06 -12.72
CA ALA A 112 14.14 6.97 -12.55
C ALA A 112 13.67 5.51 -12.62
N ALA A 113 14.15 4.76 -13.62
CA ALA A 113 13.91 3.34 -13.74
C ALA A 113 14.55 2.55 -12.58
N ALA A 114 15.79 2.89 -12.20
CA ALA A 114 16.48 2.26 -11.07
C ALA A 114 15.84 2.60 -9.72
N GLY A 115 15.37 3.83 -9.52
CA GLY A 115 14.68 4.30 -8.31
C GLY A 115 13.31 3.67 -8.16
N ALA A 116 12.51 3.64 -9.23
CA ALA A 116 11.26 2.89 -9.28
C ALA A 116 11.51 1.39 -9.05
N ALA A 117 12.51 0.79 -9.71
CA ALA A 117 12.88 -0.62 -9.51
C ALA A 117 13.39 -0.91 -8.09
N THR A 118 14.13 0.01 -7.46
CA THR A 118 14.64 -0.14 -6.08
C THR A 118 13.52 -0.01 -5.05
N VAL A 119 12.59 0.91 -5.28
CA VAL A 119 11.36 1.05 -4.48
C VAL A 119 10.50 -0.20 -4.61
N LEU A 120 10.35 -0.75 -5.81
CA LEU A 120 9.67 -2.02 -6.09
C LEU A 120 10.43 -3.25 -5.56
N SER A 121 11.76 -3.20 -5.42
CA SER A 121 12.56 -4.31 -4.88
C SER A 121 12.56 -4.36 -3.35
N ASP A 122 12.43 -3.20 -2.70
CA ASP A 122 12.40 -3.11 -1.23
C ASP A 122 10.99 -3.19 -0.65
N VAL A 123 9.96 -2.89 -1.46
CA VAL A 123 8.55 -2.91 -1.07
C VAL A 123 7.74 -3.68 -2.10
N GLU A 124 7.13 -4.79 -1.68
CA GLU A 124 6.15 -5.50 -2.49
C GLU A 124 4.74 -5.06 -2.14
N VAL A 125 3.90 -4.85 -3.15
CA VAL A 125 2.51 -4.43 -2.98
C VAL A 125 1.58 -5.44 -3.64
N TYR A 126 0.66 -5.97 -2.85
CA TYR A 126 -0.36 -6.90 -3.27
C TYR A 126 -1.71 -6.21 -3.18
N GLN A 127 -2.45 -6.19 -4.29
CA GLN A 127 -3.83 -5.74 -4.30
C GLN A 127 -4.75 -6.96 -4.39
N ILE A 128 -5.67 -7.07 -3.45
CA ILE A 128 -6.69 -8.11 -3.43
C ILE A 128 -8.01 -7.46 -3.84
N THR A 129 -8.65 -8.03 -4.85
CA THR A 129 -9.99 -7.64 -5.34
C THR A 129 -10.90 -8.86 -5.35
N LYS A 130 -12.20 -8.66 -5.59
CA LYS A 130 -13.15 -9.77 -5.80
C LYS A 130 -12.75 -10.72 -6.93
N ASN A 131 -11.94 -10.25 -7.88
CA ASN A 131 -11.54 -11.02 -9.06
C ASN A 131 -10.19 -11.73 -8.88
N GLY A 132 -9.52 -11.58 -7.72
CA GLY A 132 -8.21 -12.17 -7.43
C GLY A 132 -7.14 -11.17 -6.99
N ILE A 133 -5.91 -11.66 -6.84
CA ILE A 133 -4.71 -10.88 -6.48
C ILE A 133 -4.00 -10.34 -7.73
N ALA A 134 -3.66 -9.05 -7.69
CA ALA A 134 -2.71 -8.42 -8.59
C ALA A 134 -1.45 -8.02 -7.82
N LEU A 135 -0.30 -8.57 -8.22
CA LEU A 135 1.02 -8.18 -7.74
C LEU A 135 1.51 -6.97 -8.54
N GLN A 136 2.15 -5.99 -7.87
CA GLN A 136 2.63 -4.74 -8.49
C GLN A 136 1.51 -3.84 -9.05
N ALA A 137 0.33 -3.87 -8.43
CA ALA A 137 -0.73 -2.95 -8.82
C ALA A 137 -0.28 -1.49 -8.62
N THR A 138 -0.48 -0.66 -9.64
CA THR A 138 -0.23 0.77 -9.58
C THR A 138 -1.33 1.44 -8.75
N LEU A 139 -1.05 1.70 -7.47
CA LEU A 139 -1.97 2.43 -6.58
C LEU A 139 -1.85 3.95 -6.80
N GLN A 140 -1.76 4.36 -8.07
CA GLN A 140 -1.66 5.76 -8.47
C GLN A 140 -2.88 6.56 -7.97
N GLY A 141 -2.65 7.79 -7.55
CA GLY A 141 -3.70 8.63 -6.94
C GLY A 141 -4.10 8.20 -5.54
N THR A 142 -3.37 7.29 -4.89
CA THR A 142 -3.61 6.89 -3.50
C THR A 142 -2.53 7.41 -2.57
N LYS A 143 -2.97 8.11 -1.53
CA LYS A 143 -2.15 8.62 -0.44
C LYS A 143 -2.38 7.82 0.83
N TYR A 144 -1.30 7.55 1.56
CA TYR A 144 -1.27 6.87 2.84
C TYR A 144 -0.62 7.77 3.88
N TRP A 145 -1.16 7.82 5.09
CA TRP A 145 -0.59 8.62 6.18
C TRP A 145 -0.94 8.03 7.55
N ARG A 146 -0.13 8.36 8.56
CA ARG A 146 -0.36 7.90 9.94
C ARG A 146 -1.63 8.51 10.50
N ASP A 147 -2.41 7.71 11.23
CA ASP A 147 -3.59 8.19 11.94
C ASP A 147 -3.18 8.83 13.28
N ALA A 148 -3.16 10.16 13.37
CA ALA A 148 -2.70 10.84 14.58
C ALA A 148 -3.54 10.50 15.83
N ASP A 149 -4.83 10.20 15.64
CA ASP A 149 -5.78 10.01 16.75
C ASP A 149 -5.67 8.63 17.41
N LEU A 150 -5.10 7.65 16.68
CA LEU A 150 -5.08 6.24 17.09
C LEU A 150 -3.70 5.74 17.53
N ASN A 151 -2.65 6.58 17.48
CA ASN A 151 -1.28 6.17 17.76
C ASN A 151 -0.68 6.90 18.98
N ASN A 152 -1.35 6.80 20.14
CA ASN A 152 -0.92 7.35 21.43
C ASN A 152 0.11 6.46 22.13
#